data_AF-A0A956FZL4-F1
#
_entry.id   AF-A0A956FZL4-F1
#
_cell.length_a   1.000
_cell.length_b   1.000
_cell.length_c   1.000
_cell.angle_alpha   90.00
_cell.angle_beta   90.00
_cell.angle_gamma   90.00
#
_symmetry.space_group_name_H-M   'P 1'
#
loop_
_entity.id
_entity.type
_entity.pdbx_description
1 polymer ?
#
loop_
_entity_poly.entity_id
_entity_poly.type
_entity_poly.pdbx_seq_one_letter_code
_entity_poly.pdbx_strand_id
1 'polypeptide(L)'
;RFVLDVPVDVTSFSYDFAFFSTEWPYYYGSQFNDMYVGWLESELWTGNISFDMQGNPISLNAGFLDFQDQGGNLPEFTGTCMRQHAGTNWLTSTVGVSPGEQITVVFAIFDLSDGILDSYAFLDNFQWGCEPSGKPQTIPG
;
A
#
# COMPACT_ATOMS: atom_id res chain seq x y z
N ARG A 1 -7.41 -10.75 2.09
CA ARG A 1 -8.32 -10.87 0.93
C ARG A 1 -9.75 -10.73 1.40
N PHE A 2 -10.56 -9.95 0.70
CA PHE A 2 -12.00 -9.90 0.87
C PHE A 2 -12.70 -9.82 -0.49
N VAL A 3 -13.98 -10.19 -0.51
CA VAL A 3 -14.87 -10.12 -1.66
C VAL A 3 -16.02 -9.20 -1.27
N LEU A 4 -16.36 -8.24 -2.13
CA LEU A 4 -17.37 -7.22 -1.86
C LEU A 4 -18.31 -7.09 -3.06
N ASP A 5 -19.59 -6.85 -2.79
CA ASP A 5 -20.54 -6.40 -3.80
C ASP A 5 -20.52 -4.87 -3.82
N VAL A 6 -20.24 -4.29 -4.98
CA VAL A 6 -20.19 -2.84 -5.17
C VAL A 6 -21.61 -2.28 -5.13
N PRO A 7 -21.91 -1.28 -4.28
CA PRO A 7 -23.24 -0.66 -4.26
C PRO A 7 -23.64 -0.11 -5.63
N VAL A 8 -24.94 -0.15 -5.96
CA VAL A 8 -25.47 0.19 -7.30
C VAL A 8 -25.27 1.64 -7.74
N ASP A 9 -24.94 2.54 -6.81
CA ASP A 9 -24.70 3.97 -7.08
C ASP A 9 -23.23 4.37 -6.86
N VAL A 10 -22.33 3.39 -6.69
CA VAL A 10 -20.89 3.58 -6.39
C VAL A 10 -20.05 3.24 -7.61
N THR A 11 -19.06 4.09 -7.91
CA THR A 11 -18.23 4.00 -9.12
C THR A 11 -16.73 3.90 -8.81
N SER A 12 -16.35 4.00 -7.54
CA SER A 12 -14.96 3.89 -7.09
C SER A 12 -14.88 3.45 -5.64
N PHE A 13 -13.68 3.07 -5.20
CA PHE A 13 -13.35 3.00 -3.79
C PHE A 13 -11.94 3.53 -3.54
N SER A 14 -11.68 3.89 -2.29
CA SER A 14 -10.35 4.24 -1.82
C SER A 14 -10.04 3.58 -0.48
N TYR A 15 -8.76 3.51 -0.14
CA TYR A 15 -8.29 3.15 1.19
C TYR A 15 -6.94 3.79 1.47
N ASP A 16 -6.65 4.01 2.75
CA ASP A 16 -5.38 4.53 3.21
C ASP A 16 -4.49 3.40 3.67
N PHE A 17 -3.19 3.51 3.40
CA PHE A 17 -2.21 2.55 3.85
C PHE A 17 -0.86 3.18 4.17
N ALA A 18 -0.08 2.51 5.01
CA ALA A 18 1.32 2.81 5.23
C ALA A 18 2.12 1.50 5.26
N PHE A 19 3.27 1.48 4.58
CA PHE A 19 4.13 0.30 4.52
C PHE A 19 5.44 0.58 5.23
N PHE A 20 5.74 -0.20 6.27
CA PHE A 20 6.96 -0.07 7.06
C PHE A 20 7.79 -1.36 6.95
N SER A 21 9.11 -1.22 6.90
CA SER A 21 10.03 -2.36 6.82
C SER A 21 11.20 -2.20 7.78
N THR A 22 11.56 -3.31 8.46
CA THR A 22 12.75 -3.38 9.33
C THR A 22 14.04 -3.64 8.55
N GLU A 23 13.95 -3.85 7.23
CA GLU A 23 15.09 -4.06 6.33
C GLU A 23 15.98 -2.82 6.18
N TRP A 24 15.42 -1.62 6.37
CA TRP A 24 16.23 -0.41 6.46
C TRP A 24 16.90 -0.32 7.85
N PRO A 25 18.18 0.13 7.94
CA PRO A 25 19.04 0.62 6.84
C PRO A 25 19.86 -0.47 6.13
N TYR A 26 19.75 -1.73 6.53
CA TYR A 26 20.68 -2.79 6.15
C TYR A 26 20.62 -3.19 4.67
N TYR A 27 19.42 -3.23 4.10
CA TYR A 27 19.17 -3.75 2.74
C TYR A 27 18.70 -2.68 1.74
N TYR A 28 18.69 -1.42 2.15
CA TYR A 28 18.35 -0.31 1.26
C TYR A 28 19.32 -0.22 0.07
N GLY A 29 18.78 -0.20 -1.15
CA GLY A 29 19.55 -0.23 -2.40
C GLY A 29 20.19 -1.60 -2.73
N SER A 30 19.84 -2.65 -1.98
CA SER A 30 20.25 -4.02 -2.27
C SER A 30 19.22 -4.76 -3.13
N GLN A 31 19.48 -6.04 -3.42
CA GLN A 31 18.53 -6.92 -4.13
C GLN A 31 17.43 -7.50 -3.22
N PHE A 32 17.60 -7.41 -1.89
CA PHE A 32 16.59 -7.80 -0.91
C PHE A 32 15.61 -6.63 -0.76
N ASN A 33 14.32 -6.90 -0.88
CA ASN A 33 13.30 -5.85 -1.02
C ASN A 33 11.90 -6.35 -0.71
N ASP A 34 11.41 -6.09 0.49
CA ASP A 34 10.03 -6.35 0.81
C ASP A 34 9.09 -5.43 0.02
N MET A 35 7.95 -5.99 -0.39
CA MET A 35 6.99 -5.31 -1.25
C MET A 35 5.58 -5.44 -0.73
N TYR A 36 4.85 -4.32 -0.77
CA TYR A 36 3.41 -4.27 -0.58
C TYR A 36 2.67 -4.21 -1.91
N VAL A 37 1.62 -5.04 -2.04
CA VAL A 37 0.72 -5.04 -3.19
C VAL A 37 -0.72 -5.01 -2.69
N GLY A 38 -1.47 -3.99 -3.14
CA GLY A 38 -2.92 -4.03 -3.14
C GLY A 38 -3.38 -4.52 -4.50
N TRP A 39 -3.96 -5.71 -4.59
CA TRP A 39 -4.44 -6.29 -5.83
C TRP A 39 -5.97 -6.21 -5.90
N LEU A 40 -6.49 -5.74 -7.03
CA LEU A 40 -7.92 -5.74 -7.34
C LEU A 40 -8.20 -6.69 -8.49
N GLU A 41 -9.30 -7.43 -8.38
CA GLU A 41 -10.00 -8.08 -9.49
C GLU A 41 -11.39 -7.44 -9.60
N SER A 42 -11.61 -6.67 -10.66
CA SER A 42 -12.89 -6.07 -11.07
C SER A 42 -13.04 -6.09 -12.59
N GLU A 43 -14.24 -5.77 -13.08
CA GLU A 43 -14.54 -5.60 -14.50
C GLU A 43 -13.72 -4.46 -15.14
N LEU A 44 -13.46 -3.39 -14.40
CA LEU A 44 -12.72 -2.22 -14.88
C LEU A 44 -11.19 -2.37 -14.76
N TRP A 45 -10.71 -3.15 -13.79
CA TRP A 45 -9.28 -3.31 -13.54
C TRP A 45 -8.96 -4.67 -12.90
N THR A 46 -7.91 -5.32 -13.39
CA THR A 46 -7.29 -6.45 -12.71
C THR A 46 -5.80 -6.20 -12.58
N GLY A 47 -5.30 -6.05 -11.35
CA GLY A 47 -3.89 -5.72 -11.12
C GLY A 47 -3.61 -5.02 -9.81
N ASN A 48 -2.35 -4.62 -9.63
CA ASN A 48 -1.92 -3.78 -8.51
C ASN A 48 -2.59 -2.40 -8.59
N ILE A 49 -3.05 -1.90 -7.45
CA ILE A 49 -3.70 -0.59 -7.27
C ILE A 49 -2.91 0.31 -6.31
N SER A 50 -1.77 -0.15 -5.78
CA SER A 50 -0.90 0.60 -4.87
C SER A 50 0.55 0.61 -5.34
N PHE A 51 1.01 1.78 -5.76
CA PHE A 51 2.31 1.95 -6.42
C PHE A 51 2.86 3.37 -6.23
N ASP A 52 4.16 3.53 -6.46
CA ASP A 52 4.82 4.83 -6.43
C ASP A 52 4.45 5.71 -7.64
N MET A 53 4.88 6.97 -7.66
CA MET A 53 4.61 7.89 -8.78
C MET A 53 5.21 7.43 -10.13
N GLN A 54 6.13 6.46 -10.13
CA GLN A 54 6.70 5.86 -11.34
C GLN A 54 5.98 4.56 -11.76
N GLY A 55 4.98 4.12 -10.98
CA GLY A 55 4.22 2.90 -11.23
C GLY A 55 4.88 1.64 -10.68
N ASN A 56 5.95 1.76 -9.89
CA ASN A 56 6.56 0.60 -9.23
C ASN A 56 5.72 0.20 -8.02
N PRO A 57 5.62 -1.09 -7.68
CA PRO A 57 5.02 -1.52 -6.43
C PRO A 57 5.69 -0.84 -5.23
N ILE A 58 4.91 -0.61 -4.17
CA ILE A 58 5.43 -0.06 -2.91
C ILE A 58 6.42 -1.05 -2.32
N SER A 59 7.63 -0.60 -2.04
CA SER A 59 8.70 -1.45 -1.49
C SER A 59 9.75 -0.60 -0.80
N LEU A 60 10.70 -1.25 -0.11
CA LEU A 60 11.84 -0.57 0.52
C LEU A 60 12.60 0.36 -0.45
N ASN A 61 12.67 -0.03 -1.73
CA ASN A 61 13.38 0.71 -2.76
C ASN A 61 12.46 1.59 -3.66
N ALA A 62 11.15 1.64 -3.38
CA ALA A 62 10.21 2.45 -4.16
C ALA A 62 10.25 3.93 -3.76
N GLY A 63 9.71 4.80 -4.62
CA GLY A 63 9.34 6.15 -4.20
C GLY A 63 8.33 6.07 -3.04
N PHE A 64 8.46 6.96 -2.05
CA PHE A 64 7.66 7.06 -0.81
C PHE A 64 8.27 6.50 0.48
N LEU A 65 9.54 6.09 0.54
CA LEU A 65 10.21 5.82 1.84
C LEU A 65 10.54 7.13 2.58
N ASP A 66 9.50 7.89 2.93
CA ASP A 66 9.59 9.27 3.44
C ASP A 66 10.18 9.34 4.86
N PHE A 67 10.02 8.28 5.64
CA PHE A 67 10.50 8.20 7.01
C PHE A 67 11.66 7.21 7.13
N GLN A 68 12.82 7.73 7.55
CA GLN A 68 14.03 6.97 7.84
C GLN A 68 14.53 7.34 9.24
N ASP A 69 14.24 6.50 10.24
CA ASP A 69 14.43 6.84 11.65
C ASP A 69 15.87 6.64 12.14
N GLN A 70 16.85 7.31 11.54
CA GLN A 70 18.26 7.19 11.94
C GLN A 70 18.48 7.42 13.45
N GLY A 71 17.67 8.29 14.06
CA GLY A 71 17.76 8.69 15.47
C GLY A 71 16.99 7.82 16.46
N GLY A 72 16.12 6.93 16.00
CA GLY A 72 15.26 6.12 16.88
C GLY A 72 14.14 6.91 17.58
N ASN A 73 13.75 8.07 17.04
CA ASN A 73 12.93 9.06 17.69
C ASN A 73 11.84 9.68 16.79
N LEU A 74 11.59 9.13 15.59
CA LEU A 74 10.46 9.56 14.77
C LEU A 74 9.13 9.30 15.48
N PRO A 75 8.27 10.33 15.67
CA PRO A 75 7.00 10.16 16.34
C PRO A 75 6.06 9.19 15.61
N GLU A 76 6.14 9.13 14.28
CA GLU A 76 5.33 8.25 13.41
C GLU A 76 5.55 6.76 13.73
N PHE A 77 6.71 6.40 14.29
CA PHE A 77 7.03 5.01 14.67
C PHE A 77 6.81 4.72 16.16
N THR A 78 6.28 5.68 16.91
CA THR A 78 5.99 5.48 18.33
C THR A 78 4.92 4.42 18.51
N GLY A 79 5.29 3.30 19.14
CA GLY A 79 4.37 2.18 19.41
C GLY A 79 4.21 1.18 18.27
N THR A 80 4.95 1.32 17.16
CA THR A 80 4.83 0.43 15.98
C THR A 80 5.98 -0.58 15.85
N CYS A 81 6.88 -0.64 16.84
CA CYS A 81 8.14 -1.41 16.80
C CYS A 81 9.13 -0.99 15.69
N MET A 82 8.87 0.10 14.95
CA MET A 82 9.72 0.56 13.84
C MET A 82 10.78 1.59 14.24
N ARG A 83 11.13 1.65 15.54
CA ARG A 83 12.26 2.47 16.00
C ARG A 83 13.52 2.07 15.22
N GLN A 84 14.22 3.04 14.67
CA GLN A 84 15.44 2.83 13.86
C GLN A 84 15.24 2.13 12.51
N HIS A 85 14.00 2.10 12.02
CA HIS A 85 13.65 1.51 10.73
C HIS A 85 13.09 2.55 9.77
N ALA A 86 12.43 2.12 8.69
CA ALA A 86 11.87 3.02 7.70
C ALA A 86 10.47 2.63 7.26
N GLY A 87 9.81 3.59 6.63
CA GLY A 87 8.44 3.42 6.18
C GLY A 87 7.96 4.57 5.33
N THR A 88 6.79 4.38 4.76
CA THR A 88 6.11 5.42 3.99
C THR A 88 5.35 6.40 4.88
N ASN A 89 5.01 7.57 4.35
CA ASN A 89 3.87 8.30 4.91
C ASN A 89 2.57 7.52 4.66
N TRP A 90 1.45 7.98 5.22
CA TRP A 90 0.14 7.50 4.78
C TRP A 90 -0.07 7.83 3.31
N LEU A 91 -0.49 6.83 2.56
CA LEU A 91 -0.77 6.88 1.13
C LEU A 91 -2.23 6.50 0.92
N THR A 92 -2.92 7.17 0.01
CA THR A 92 -4.28 6.81 -0.39
C THR A 92 -4.26 6.19 -1.77
N SER A 93 -4.77 4.96 -1.89
CA SER A 93 -5.04 4.33 -3.18
C SER A 93 -6.50 4.47 -3.54
N THR A 94 -6.79 4.93 -4.76
CA THR A 94 -8.14 5.12 -5.31
C THR A 94 -8.27 4.42 -6.66
N VAL A 95 -9.36 3.70 -6.89
CA VAL A 95 -9.58 2.92 -8.12
C VAL A 95 -11.06 2.81 -8.49
N GLY A 96 -11.34 2.77 -9.80
CA GLY A 96 -12.69 2.66 -10.34
C GLY A 96 -13.23 1.24 -10.29
N VAL A 97 -14.55 1.14 -10.07
CA VAL A 97 -15.32 -0.11 -10.10
C VAL A 97 -16.67 0.11 -10.81
N SER A 98 -17.23 -0.96 -11.35
CA SER A 98 -18.57 -1.01 -11.95
C SER A 98 -19.64 -1.11 -10.85
N PRO A 99 -20.68 -0.25 -10.86
CA PRO A 99 -21.78 -0.39 -9.91
C PRO A 99 -22.48 -1.75 -10.01
N GLY A 100 -22.73 -2.39 -8.87
CA GLY A 100 -23.40 -3.69 -8.79
C GLY A 100 -22.54 -4.92 -9.12
N GLU A 101 -21.26 -4.74 -9.48
CA GLU A 101 -20.35 -5.87 -9.69
C GLU A 101 -19.91 -6.50 -8.36
N GLN A 102 -19.31 -7.69 -8.44
CA GLN A 102 -18.56 -8.27 -7.32
C GLN A 102 -17.06 -8.12 -7.57
N ILE A 103 -16.34 -7.54 -6.60
CA ILE A 103 -14.90 -7.36 -6.65
C ILE A 103 -14.18 -8.24 -5.64
N THR A 104 -12.94 -8.60 -5.94
CA THR A 104 -11.99 -9.17 -4.96
C THR A 104 -10.84 -8.19 -4.72
N VAL A 105 -10.54 -7.92 -3.46
CA VAL A 105 -9.36 -7.14 -3.06
C VAL A 105 -8.43 -8.01 -2.21
N VAL A 106 -7.15 -7.99 -2.54
CA VAL A 106 -6.09 -8.71 -1.82
C VAL A 106 -5.02 -7.72 -1.39
N PHE A 107 -4.74 -7.65 -0.10
CA PHE A 107 -3.56 -6.98 0.42
C PHE A 107 -2.52 -8.05 0.73
N ALA A 108 -1.32 -7.89 0.18
CA ALA A 108 -0.24 -8.84 0.31
C ALA A 108 1.09 -8.12 0.58
N ILE A 109 1.89 -8.74 1.45
CA ILE A 109 3.31 -8.42 1.62
C ILE A 109 4.10 -9.58 1.04
N PHE A 110 5.10 -9.27 0.23
CA PHE A 110 6.05 -10.20 -0.32
C PHE A 110 7.40 -9.95 0.35
N ASP A 111 7.84 -10.93 1.15
CA ASP A 111 9.22 -11.00 1.65
C ASP A 111 10.10 -11.49 0.51
N LEU A 112 10.94 -10.61 -0.03
CA LEU A 112 11.89 -10.97 -1.08
C LEU A 112 13.27 -11.14 -0.46
N SER A 113 13.50 -12.39 -0.06
CA SER A 113 14.82 -13.06 -0.04
C SER A 113 15.60 -13.05 1.28
N ASP A 114 15.10 -12.50 2.39
CA ASP A 114 15.84 -12.57 3.66
C ASP A 114 15.16 -13.38 4.78
N GLY A 115 13.83 -13.53 4.80
CA GLY A 115 13.12 -14.41 5.75
C GLY A 115 13.35 -14.11 7.23
N ILE A 116 14.06 -13.02 7.55
CA ILE A 116 14.61 -12.74 8.88
C ILE A 116 14.08 -11.40 9.40
N LEU A 117 13.88 -10.43 8.52
CA LEU A 117 13.35 -9.12 8.90
C LEU A 117 11.85 -9.04 8.59
N ASP A 118 11.17 -8.22 9.39
CA ASP A 118 9.72 -8.07 9.34
C ASP A 118 9.31 -6.79 8.59
N SER A 119 8.18 -6.88 7.90
CA SER A 119 7.49 -5.76 7.27
C SER A 119 6.01 -5.72 7.67
N TYR A 120 5.46 -4.53 7.77
CA TYR A 120 4.09 -4.28 8.18
C TYR A 120 3.38 -3.38 7.17
N ALA A 121 2.11 -3.68 6.94
CA ALA A 121 1.20 -2.78 6.25
C ALA A 121 0.07 -2.39 7.20
N PHE A 122 -0.11 -1.09 7.39
CA PHE A 122 -1.29 -0.52 8.01
C PHE A 122 -2.31 -0.25 6.92
N LEU A 123 -3.58 -0.56 7.19
CA LEU A 123 -4.68 -0.41 6.27
C LEU A 123 -5.82 0.23 7.04
N ASP A 124 -6.34 1.35 6.54
CA ASP A 124 -7.42 2.09 7.19
C ASP A 124 -8.31 2.79 6.16
N ASN A 125 -9.39 3.38 6.65
CA ASN A 125 -10.20 4.36 5.94
C ASN A 125 -10.70 3.89 4.57
N PHE A 126 -11.16 2.64 4.48
CA PHE A 126 -11.82 2.15 3.28
C PHE A 126 -13.13 2.92 3.04
N GLN A 127 -13.29 3.50 1.85
CA GLN A 127 -14.46 4.29 1.48
C GLN A 127 -14.94 3.95 0.08
N TRP A 128 -16.25 3.92 -0.09
CA TRP A 128 -16.88 3.93 -1.41
C TRP A 128 -16.94 5.37 -1.94
N GLY A 129 -16.79 5.53 -3.26
CA GLY A 129 -16.83 6.80 -3.96
C GLY A 129 -17.84 6.81 -5.12
N CYS A 130 -18.41 7.99 -5.37
CA CYS A 130 -19.36 8.20 -6.48
C CYS A 130 -18.74 8.92 -7.68
N GLU A 131 -17.52 9.44 -7.52
CA GLU A 131 -16.78 10.06 -8.61
C GLU A 131 -16.06 8.98 -9.42
N PRO A 132 -16.24 8.95 -10.76
CA PRO A 132 -15.54 8.00 -11.60
C PRO A 132 -14.03 8.23 -11.48
N SER A 133 -13.32 7.29 -10.87
CA SER A 133 -11.88 7.20 -11.02
C SER A 133 -11.57 6.25 -12.18
N GLY A 134 -10.69 6.65 -13.08
CA GLY A 134 -10.24 5.81 -14.19
C GLY A 134 -9.29 4.70 -13.70
N LYS A 135 -8.05 4.75 -14.19
CA LYS A 135 -6.99 3.86 -13.71
C LYS A 135 -6.71 4.10 -12.21
N PRO A 136 -6.17 3.09 -11.50
CA PRO A 136 -5.79 3.28 -10.11
C PRO A 136 -4.81 4.45 -9.96
N GLN A 137 -4.85 5.10 -8.80
CA GLN A 137 -3.92 6.17 -8.42
C GLN A 137 -3.51 5.96 -6.97
N THR A 138 -2.28 6.33 -6.65
CA THR A 138 -1.76 6.37 -5.28
C THR A 138 -1.10 7.71 -5.05
N ILE A 139 -1.50 8.40 -4.00
CA ILE A 139 -0.99 9.73 -3.64
C ILE A 139 -0.67 9.77 -2.14
N PRO A 140 0.30 10.59 -1.70
CA PRO A 140 0.42 10.97 -0.30
C PRO A 140 -0.90 11.54 0.23
N GLY A 141 -1.29 11.09 1.43
CA GLY A 141 -2.46 11.59 2.16
C GLY A 141 -2.27 12.99 2.75
#